data_AF-A0A497K9V5-F1
#
_entry.id   AF-A0A497K9V5-F1
#
_cell.length_a   1.000
_cell.length_b   1.000
_cell.length_c   1.000
_cell.angle_alpha   90.00
_cell.angle_beta   90.00
_cell.angle_gamma   90.00
#
_symmetry.space_group_name_H-M   'P 1'
#
loop_
_entity.id
_entity.type
_entity.pdbx_description
1 polymer ?
#
loop_
_entity_poly.entity_id
_entity_poly.type
_entity_poly.pdbx_seq_one_letter_code
_entity_poly.pdbx_strand_id
1 'polypeptide(L)'
;IAKREKIGDVLAEGTYRAALKISEMKGVDVLKYAVQFKGMEVGAHGIRSGLDYTGRWPMCYACSTQPGDHTSVAFPERPEGMSLPDSLVYCAISYRAGQDLLYEFYRAITGWELTPELWVKKLGRRILQIQRAVLLLGGPDFTWDPLKDDDNPPRWYEPLPSGPKKGSAPSREECLKMRSEFYKTMGWDERGIPTSKELKSLGLDDVDKVLEKIRK
;
A
#
# COMPACT_ATOMS: atom_id res chain seq x y z
N ILE A 1 16.38 -7.57 -20.35
CA ILE A 1 15.32 -7.89 -19.37
C ILE A 1 14.45 -9.02 -19.92
N ALA A 2 13.58 -8.79 -20.90
CA ALA A 2 12.67 -9.83 -21.42
C ALA A 2 13.35 -11.16 -21.83
N LYS A 3 14.53 -11.10 -22.46
CA LYS A 3 15.31 -12.29 -22.84
C LYS A 3 16.24 -12.84 -21.74
N ARG A 4 16.31 -12.17 -20.58
CA ARG A 4 17.22 -12.51 -19.47
C ARG A 4 18.70 -12.69 -19.87
N GLU A 5 19.17 -11.92 -20.84
CA GLU A 5 20.57 -11.99 -21.29
C GLU A 5 21.47 -11.03 -20.49
N LYS A 6 22.63 -11.51 -20.03
CA LYS A 6 23.65 -10.74 -19.30
C LYS A 6 23.04 -10.06 -18.07
N ILE A 7 23.27 -8.74 -17.89
CA ILE A 7 22.65 -7.95 -16.81
C ILE A 7 21.11 -7.99 -16.87
N GLY A 8 20.54 -8.32 -18.02
CA GLY A 8 19.10 -8.46 -18.20
C GLY A 8 18.48 -9.59 -17.37
N ASP A 9 19.26 -10.58 -16.93
CA ASP A 9 18.78 -11.63 -16.01
C ASP A 9 18.53 -11.06 -14.60
N VAL A 10 19.51 -10.32 -14.07
CA VAL A 10 19.40 -9.63 -12.78
C VAL A 10 18.27 -8.60 -12.79
N LEU A 11 18.16 -7.81 -13.85
CA LEU A 11 17.14 -6.76 -13.98
C LEU A 11 15.72 -7.33 -14.18
N ALA A 12 15.57 -8.60 -14.59
CA ALA A 12 14.26 -9.22 -14.75
C ALA A 12 13.60 -9.63 -13.42
N GLU A 13 14.35 -9.61 -12.31
CA GLU A 13 13.84 -9.90 -10.97
C GLU A 13 13.16 -8.70 -10.29
N GLY A 14 13.06 -7.56 -10.97
CA GLY A 14 12.51 -6.33 -10.42
C GLY A 14 13.53 -5.52 -9.61
N THR A 15 13.20 -4.26 -9.36
CA THR A 15 14.12 -3.23 -8.85
C THR A 15 14.72 -3.59 -7.51
N TYR A 16 13.92 -4.11 -6.58
CA TYR A 16 14.38 -4.45 -5.24
C TYR A 16 15.42 -5.59 -5.26
N ARG A 17 15.10 -6.71 -5.92
CA ARG A 17 15.99 -7.88 -6.02
C ARG A 17 17.22 -7.57 -6.87
N ALA A 18 17.06 -6.83 -7.97
CA ALA A 18 18.17 -6.37 -8.78
C ALA A 18 19.13 -5.49 -7.96
N ALA A 19 18.61 -4.58 -7.12
CA ALA A 19 19.43 -3.75 -6.26
C ALA A 19 20.20 -4.58 -5.22
N LEU A 20 19.56 -5.55 -4.55
CA LEU A 20 20.25 -6.49 -3.66
C LEU A 20 21.39 -7.22 -4.37
N LYS A 21 21.12 -7.78 -5.56
CA LYS A 21 22.10 -8.55 -6.32
C LYS A 21 23.26 -7.69 -6.82
N ILE A 22 22.97 -6.49 -7.31
CA ILE A 22 24.00 -5.54 -7.75
C ILE A 22 24.85 -5.10 -6.56
N SER A 23 24.22 -4.88 -5.40
CA SER A 23 24.95 -4.54 -4.17
C SER A 23 25.94 -5.62 -3.76
N GLU A 24 25.52 -6.89 -3.79
CA GLU A 24 26.41 -8.03 -3.57
C GLU A 24 27.54 -8.07 -4.61
N MET A 25 27.21 -7.98 -5.91
CA MET A 25 28.18 -8.07 -7.01
C MET A 25 29.24 -6.96 -6.99
N LYS A 26 28.88 -5.78 -6.49
CA LYS A 26 29.73 -4.58 -6.54
C LYS A 26 30.31 -4.16 -5.19
N GLY A 27 29.87 -4.78 -4.10
CA GLY A 27 30.27 -4.40 -2.74
C GLY A 27 29.86 -2.98 -2.36
N VAL A 28 28.77 -2.45 -2.93
CA VAL A 28 28.26 -1.09 -2.65
C VAL A 28 26.75 -1.12 -2.45
N ASP A 29 26.23 -0.36 -1.48
CA ASP A 29 24.79 -0.28 -1.27
C ASP A 29 24.12 0.60 -2.36
N VAL A 30 23.31 -0.05 -3.19
CA VAL A 30 22.48 0.59 -4.22
C VAL A 30 20.99 0.55 -3.89
N LEU A 31 20.57 -0.03 -2.76
CA LEU A 31 19.16 -0.06 -2.34
C LEU A 31 18.60 1.34 -2.14
N LYS A 32 19.42 2.31 -1.73
CA LYS A 32 19.04 3.72 -1.65
C LYS A 32 18.50 4.31 -2.97
N TYR A 33 18.82 3.71 -4.11
CA TYR A 33 18.31 4.10 -5.42
C TYR A 33 17.03 3.36 -5.85
N ALA A 34 16.66 2.27 -5.15
CA ALA A 34 15.46 1.50 -5.41
C ALA A 34 14.23 2.23 -4.87
N VAL A 35 13.41 2.80 -5.77
CA VAL A 35 12.15 3.44 -5.41
C VAL A 35 11.04 2.40 -5.52
N GLN A 36 10.76 1.74 -4.40
CA GLN A 36 9.86 0.61 -4.30
C GLN A 36 9.18 0.57 -2.94
N PHE A 37 8.03 -0.09 -2.86
CA PHE A 37 7.38 -0.44 -1.62
C PHE A 37 7.16 -1.95 -1.61
N LYS A 38 7.73 -2.66 -0.62
CA LYS A 38 7.57 -4.10 -0.43
C LYS A 38 7.78 -4.93 -1.71
N GLY A 39 8.86 -4.63 -2.43
CA GLY A 39 9.29 -5.25 -3.67
C GLY A 39 8.71 -4.63 -4.94
N MET A 40 7.65 -3.82 -4.85
CA MET A 40 6.92 -3.28 -6.00
C MET A 40 7.35 -1.86 -6.35
N GLU A 41 7.65 -1.61 -7.62
CA GLU A 41 7.96 -0.28 -8.13
C GLU A 41 6.77 0.68 -7.99
N VAL A 42 7.08 1.94 -7.71
CA VAL A 42 6.06 2.98 -7.59
C VAL A 42 5.54 3.44 -8.96
N GLY A 43 4.25 3.72 -9.05
CA GLY A 43 3.64 4.45 -10.16
C GLY A 43 4.13 5.90 -10.30
N ALA A 44 3.65 6.60 -11.32
CA ALA A 44 4.14 7.93 -11.73
C ALA A 44 3.72 9.11 -10.82
N HIS A 45 3.61 8.90 -9.50
CA HIS A 45 3.32 9.95 -8.52
C HIS A 45 4.29 9.88 -7.34
N GLY A 46 4.84 11.04 -6.96
CA GLY A 46 5.74 11.19 -5.83
C GLY A 46 5.09 11.91 -4.65
N ILE A 47 5.84 12.07 -3.57
CA ILE A 47 5.39 12.80 -2.38
C ILE A 47 6.20 14.07 -2.11
N ARG A 48 7.36 14.21 -2.77
CA ARG A 48 8.37 15.24 -2.47
C ARG A 48 7.93 16.66 -2.79
N SER A 49 7.09 16.86 -3.80
CA SER A 49 6.64 18.18 -4.22
C SER A 49 5.53 18.76 -3.33
N GLY A 50 4.79 17.89 -2.64
CA GLY A 50 3.51 18.20 -2.01
C GLY A 50 2.40 18.60 -2.99
N LEU A 51 2.62 18.53 -4.30
CA LEU A 51 1.66 18.95 -5.34
C LEU A 51 0.88 17.78 -5.93
N ASP A 52 1.46 16.57 -5.91
CA ASP A 52 0.77 15.35 -6.31
C ASP A 52 -0.31 15.03 -5.28
N TYR A 53 -1.38 14.33 -5.67
CA TYR A 53 -2.43 13.95 -4.70
C TYR A 53 -1.88 13.07 -3.56
N THR A 54 -0.86 12.27 -3.83
CA THR A 54 -0.11 11.48 -2.85
C THR A 54 0.72 12.33 -1.89
N GLY A 55 1.05 13.58 -2.26
CA GLY A 55 1.77 14.53 -1.42
C GLY A 55 0.99 14.99 -0.20
N ARG A 56 -0.36 14.91 -0.23
CA ARG A 56 -1.21 15.21 0.93
C ARG A 56 -1.03 14.18 2.07
N TRP A 57 -0.71 12.94 1.72
CA TRP A 57 -0.52 11.83 2.66
C TRP A 57 0.81 11.14 2.33
N PRO A 58 1.96 11.70 2.74
CA PRO A 58 3.27 11.21 2.31
C PRO A 58 3.62 9.77 2.74
N MET A 59 2.82 9.10 3.57
CA MET A 59 2.95 7.69 3.96
C MET A 59 2.05 6.75 3.15
N CYS A 60 1.28 7.27 2.20
CA CYS A 60 0.17 6.55 1.56
C CYS A 60 0.62 5.27 0.84
N TYR A 61 1.77 5.28 0.19
CA TYR A 61 2.33 4.07 -0.42
C TYR A 61 2.88 3.10 0.62
N ALA A 62 3.56 3.61 1.65
CA ALA A 62 4.16 2.81 2.71
C ALA A 62 3.12 1.96 3.46
N CYS A 63 1.95 2.56 3.74
CA CYS A 63 0.87 1.92 4.48
C CYS A 63 -0.13 1.14 3.60
N SER A 64 0.00 1.21 2.27
CA SER A 64 -0.92 0.52 1.37
C SER A 64 -0.77 -1.00 1.49
N THR A 65 -1.89 -1.71 1.38
CA THR A 65 -1.93 -3.17 1.24
C THR A 65 -1.67 -3.65 -0.20
N GLN A 66 -1.61 -2.72 -1.16
CA GLN A 66 -1.25 -2.92 -2.57
C GLN A 66 0.00 -2.08 -2.88
N PRO A 67 1.21 -2.59 -2.59
CA PRO A 67 2.43 -1.80 -2.58
C PRO A 67 2.76 -1.23 -3.97
N GLY A 68 3.25 0.01 -4.03
CA GLY A 68 3.70 0.68 -5.26
C GLY A 68 2.59 1.14 -6.22
N ASP A 69 1.35 0.67 -6.03
CA ASP A 69 0.22 1.04 -6.86
C ASP A 69 -0.34 2.42 -6.47
N HIS A 70 -0.22 3.37 -7.39
CA HIS A 70 -0.73 4.72 -7.20
C HIS A 70 -2.27 4.76 -7.22
N THR A 71 -2.92 3.84 -7.93
CA THR A 71 -4.38 3.80 -7.95
C THR A 71 -4.95 3.39 -6.59
N SER A 72 -4.19 2.63 -5.80
CA SER A 72 -4.64 2.00 -4.56
C SER A 72 -3.77 2.34 -3.35
N VAL A 73 -3.42 3.61 -3.19
CA VAL A 73 -2.67 4.07 -2.01
C VAL A 73 -3.52 4.02 -0.73
N ALA A 74 -2.88 4.04 0.45
CA ALA A 74 -3.59 4.21 1.71
C ALA A 74 -4.17 5.63 1.79
N PHE A 75 -5.49 5.74 1.78
CA PHE A 75 -6.24 7.00 1.88
C PHE A 75 -6.82 7.15 3.28
N PRO A 76 -6.28 8.02 4.16
CA PRO A 76 -6.82 8.21 5.51
C PRO A 76 -8.28 8.63 5.54
N GLU A 77 -8.71 9.44 4.56
CA GLU A 77 -10.10 9.93 4.44
C GLU A 77 -11.05 8.90 3.82
N ARG A 78 -10.51 7.91 3.10
CA ARG A 78 -11.25 6.86 2.41
C ARG A 78 -10.57 5.50 2.64
N PRO A 79 -10.60 4.98 3.88
CA PRO A 79 -9.75 3.86 4.26
C PRO A 79 -9.95 2.61 3.40
N GLU A 80 -11.15 2.41 2.86
CA GLU A 80 -11.48 1.27 1.97
C GLU A 80 -10.84 1.36 0.57
N GLY A 81 -10.25 2.50 0.21
CA GLY A 81 -9.47 2.70 -1.02
C GLY A 81 -10.22 2.26 -2.29
N MET A 82 -9.53 1.48 -3.12
CA MET A 82 -10.03 0.95 -4.40
C MET A 82 -10.81 -0.36 -4.28
N SER A 83 -11.04 -0.85 -3.06
CA SER A 83 -11.69 -2.16 -2.85
C SER A 83 -13.04 -2.29 -3.55
N LEU A 84 -13.86 -1.24 -3.60
CA LEU A 84 -15.17 -1.28 -4.26
C LEU A 84 -15.07 -1.45 -5.79
N PRO A 85 -14.45 -0.52 -6.54
CA PRO A 85 -14.31 -0.67 -7.98
C PRO A 85 -13.55 -1.96 -8.36
N ASP A 86 -12.55 -2.37 -7.58
CA ASP A 86 -11.82 -3.62 -7.82
C ASP A 86 -12.72 -4.85 -7.63
N SER A 87 -13.57 -4.86 -6.59
CA SER A 87 -14.51 -5.97 -6.33
C SER A 87 -15.65 -6.04 -7.35
N LEU A 88 -16.12 -4.88 -7.83
CA LEU A 88 -17.14 -4.81 -8.87
C LEU A 88 -16.54 -5.01 -10.28
N VAL A 89 -15.21 -5.04 -10.40
CA VAL A 89 -14.47 -5.07 -11.66
C VAL A 89 -14.95 -3.96 -12.59
N TYR A 90 -14.93 -2.73 -12.06
CA TYR A 90 -15.40 -1.53 -12.74
C TYR A 90 -14.26 -0.51 -12.89
N CYS A 91 -14.23 0.20 -14.01
CA CYS A 91 -13.17 1.16 -14.29
C CYS A 91 -13.18 2.32 -13.28
N ALA A 92 -12.09 2.42 -12.51
CA ALA A 92 -11.84 3.49 -11.53
C ALA A 92 -11.93 4.91 -12.10
N ILE A 93 -11.65 5.09 -13.39
CA ILE A 93 -11.74 6.40 -14.05
C ILE A 93 -13.22 6.81 -14.19
N SER A 94 -14.07 5.85 -14.55
CA SER A 94 -15.52 6.03 -14.66
C SER A 94 -16.19 6.17 -13.27
N TYR A 95 -15.58 5.65 -12.21
CA TYR A 95 -16.06 5.77 -10.81
C TYR A 95 -16.25 7.23 -10.36
N ARG A 96 -15.48 8.15 -10.94
CA ARG A 96 -15.58 9.58 -10.66
C ARG A 96 -16.88 10.20 -11.18
N ALA A 97 -17.64 9.51 -12.03
CA ALA A 97 -18.83 10.04 -12.71
C ALA A 97 -20.18 9.58 -12.09
N GLY A 98 -20.21 8.79 -11.02
CA GLY A 98 -21.49 8.43 -10.37
C GLY A 98 -21.39 7.27 -9.39
N GLN A 99 -20.93 7.55 -8.16
CA GLN A 99 -20.78 6.51 -7.13
C GLN A 99 -22.12 5.92 -6.69
N ASP A 100 -23.16 6.75 -6.56
CA ASP A 100 -24.48 6.30 -6.10
C ASP A 100 -25.14 5.32 -7.08
N LEU A 101 -24.96 5.56 -8.39
CA LEU A 101 -25.45 4.67 -9.45
C LEU A 101 -24.84 3.27 -9.36
N LEU A 102 -23.63 3.10 -8.84
CA LEU A 102 -23.01 1.79 -8.71
C LEU A 102 -23.76 0.89 -7.73
N TYR A 103 -24.31 1.46 -6.66
CA TYR A 103 -25.10 0.71 -5.68
C TYR A 103 -26.45 0.31 -6.28
N GLU A 104 -27.06 1.19 -7.08
CA GLU A 104 -28.29 0.88 -7.82
C GLU A 104 -28.06 -0.23 -8.85
N PHE A 105 -26.97 -0.15 -9.65
CA PHE A 105 -26.61 -1.22 -10.59
C PHE A 105 -26.32 -2.53 -9.88
N TYR A 106 -25.57 -2.49 -8.77
CA TYR A 106 -25.30 -3.68 -7.98
C TYR A 106 -26.60 -4.37 -7.54
N ARG A 107 -27.55 -3.61 -6.99
CA ARG A 107 -28.85 -4.13 -6.57
C ARG A 107 -29.65 -4.66 -7.76
N ALA A 108 -29.69 -3.94 -8.88
CA ALA A 108 -30.43 -4.35 -10.06
C ALA A 108 -29.89 -5.66 -10.69
N ILE A 109 -28.57 -5.86 -10.67
CA ILE A 109 -27.91 -7.03 -11.26
C ILE A 109 -27.96 -8.24 -10.32
N THR A 110 -27.67 -8.04 -9.04
CA THR A 110 -27.48 -9.14 -8.08
C THR A 110 -28.73 -9.46 -7.26
N GLY A 111 -29.67 -8.50 -7.17
CA GLY A 111 -30.79 -8.54 -6.24
C GLY A 111 -30.39 -8.32 -4.77
N TRP A 112 -29.12 -8.04 -4.47
CA TRP A 112 -28.62 -7.86 -3.11
C TRP A 112 -28.50 -6.39 -2.73
N GLU A 113 -28.68 -6.12 -1.45
CA GLU A 113 -28.53 -4.79 -0.88
C GLU A 113 -27.07 -4.45 -0.62
N LEU A 114 -26.62 -3.32 -1.15
CA LEU A 114 -25.32 -2.74 -0.84
C LEU A 114 -25.47 -1.24 -0.59
N THR A 115 -24.88 -0.77 0.50
CA THR A 115 -24.86 0.66 0.86
C THR A 115 -23.42 1.15 1.07
N PRO A 116 -23.16 2.46 0.89
CA PRO A 116 -21.84 3.03 1.18
C PRO A 116 -21.37 2.74 2.60
N GLU A 117 -22.27 2.85 3.59
CA GLU A 117 -21.95 2.59 4.99
C GLU A 117 -21.55 1.13 5.21
N LEU A 118 -22.31 0.17 4.67
CA LEU A 118 -21.98 -1.25 4.78
C LEU A 118 -20.62 -1.55 4.14
N TRP A 119 -20.33 -0.92 2.99
CA TRP A 119 -19.05 -1.08 2.32
C TRP A 119 -17.89 -0.54 3.14
N VAL A 120 -17.94 0.74 3.52
CA VAL A 120 -16.86 1.44 4.24
C VAL A 120 -16.64 0.86 5.62
N LYS A 121 -17.70 0.48 6.34
CA LYS A 121 -17.56 -0.03 7.73
C LYS A 121 -17.29 -1.53 7.81
N LYS A 122 -17.64 -2.33 6.80
CA LYS A 122 -17.51 -3.80 6.87
C LYS A 122 -16.86 -4.42 5.64
N LEU A 123 -17.45 -4.28 4.46
CA LEU A 123 -17.05 -5.13 3.32
C LEU A 123 -15.66 -4.76 2.77
N GLY A 124 -15.41 -3.47 2.51
CA GLY A 124 -14.10 -2.98 2.07
C GLY A 124 -13.03 -3.20 3.13
N ARG A 125 -13.36 -2.96 4.42
CA ARG A 125 -12.43 -3.23 5.53
C ARG A 125 -12.02 -4.69 5.60
N ARG A 126 -12.95 -5.65 5.47
CA ARG A 126 -12.59 -7.08 5.43
C ARG A 126 -11.54 -7.38 4.37
N ILE A 127 -11.71 -6.84 3.16
CA ILE A 127 -10.77 -7.04 2.05
C ILE A 127 -9.39 -6.51 2.43
N LEU A 128 -9.31 -5.28 2.94
CA LEU A 128 -8.02 -4.70 3.33
C LEU A 128 -7.36 -5.43 4.49
N GLN A 129 -8.13 -5.93 5.47
CA GLN A 129 -7.56 -6.73 6.55
C GLN A 129 -6.97 -8.04 6.03
N ILE A 130 -7.64 -8.71 5.08
CA ILE A 130 -7.15 -9.92 4.45
C ILE A 130 -5.88 -9.62 3.64
N GLN A 131 -5.89 -8.56 2.83
CA GLN A 131 -4.71 -8.15 2.06
C GLN A 131 -3.53 -7.82 2.99
N ARG A 132 -3.77 -7.08 4.08
CA ARG A 132 -2.75 -6.80 5.10
C ARG A 132 -2.22 -8.08 5.71
N ALA A 133 -3.09 -9.02 6.08
CA ALA A 133 -2.69 -10.30 6.63
C ALA A 133 -1.77 -11.06 5.68
N VAL A 134 -2.12 -11.17 4.40
CA VAL A 134 -1.29 -11.83 3.38
C VAL A 134 0.06 -11.13 3.23
N LEU A 135 0.06 -9.79 3.19
CA LEU A 135 1.29 -9.00 3.08
C LEU A 135 2.24 -9.23 4.26
N LEU A 136 1.71 -9.33 5.49
CA LEU A 136 2.48 -9.57 6.71
C LEU A 136 2.97 -11.02 6.83
N LEU A 137 2.17 -11.99 6.36
CA LEU A 137 2.59 -13.38 6.28
C LEU A 137 3.76 -13.57 5.30
N GLY A 138 3.84 -12.69 4.29
CA GLY A 138 4.93 -12.69 3.32
C GLY A 138 4.83 -13.83 2.31
N GLY A 139 5.92 -14.00 1.57
CA GLY A 139 6.12 -15.06 0.58
C GLY A 139 7.16 -16.09 1.04
N PRO A 140 7.48 -17.07 0.17
CA PRO A 140 8.46 -18.12 0.50
C PRO A 140 9.88 -17.58 0.76
N ASP A 141 10.20 -16.40 0.25
CA ASP A 141 11.54 -15.83 0.22
C ASP A 141 11.64 -14.42 0.83
N PHE A 142 10.52 -13.78 1.19
CA PHE A 142 10.49 -12.47 1.83
C PHE A 142 9.36 -12.31 2.83
N THR A 143 9.65 -11.62 3.92
CA THR A 143 8.69 -11.16 4.92
C THR A 143 8.92 -9.67 5.17
N TRP A 144 7.85 -8.93 5.43
CA TRP A 144 7.91 -7.49 5.68
C TRP A 144 7.67 -7.21 7.16
N ASP A 145 8.54 -6.39 7.75
CA ASP A 145 8.43 -5.86 9.11
C ASP A 145 7.86 -4.45 9.02
N PRO A 146 6.59 -4.21 9.38
CA PRO A 146 5.97 -2.90 9.18
C PRO A 146 6.66 -1.75 9.91
N LEU A 147 7.38 -2.02 11.00
CA LEU A 147 8.11 -0.96 11.70
C LEU A 147 9.26 -0.41 10.84
N LYS A 148 9.77 -1.22 9.90
CA LYS A 148 10.84 -0.90 8.95
C LYS A 148 10.31 -0.63 7.53
N ASP A 149 9.38 -1.47 7.06
CA ASP A 149 8.96 -1.56 5.65
C ASP A 149 7.66 -0.81 5.35
N ASP A 150 6.94 -0.32 6.36
CA ASP A 150 5.95 0.76 6.20
C ASP A 150 6.66 2.10 6.42
N ASP A 151 7.67 2.35 5.58
CA ASP A 151 8.40 3.62 5.47
C ASP A 151 8.64 3.95 3.98
N ASN A 152 8.96 5.20 3.68
CA ASN A 152 9.26 5.60 2.32
C ASN A 152 10.71 5.24 1.92
N PRO A 153 10.98 5.00 0.62
CA PRO A 153 12.34 4.90 0.11
C PRO A 153 13.18 6.11 0.58
N PRO A 154 14.44 5.91 1.01
CA PRO A 154 15.27 7.01 1.53
C PRO A 154 15.35 8.23 0.61
N ARG A 155 15.38 8.00 -0.71
CA ARG A 155 15.39 9.03 -1.75
C ARG A 155 14.19 9.99 -1.70
N TRP A 156 13.08 9.59 -1.10
CA TRP A 156 11.91 10.44 -0.93
C TRP A 156 12.05 11.45 0.20
N TYR A 157 13.03 11.28 1.08
CA TYR A 157 13.41 12.27 2.10
C TYR A 157 14.50 13.24 1.62
N GLU A 158 15.11 12.97 0.46
CA GLU A 158 16.06 13.90 -0.16
C GLU A 158 15.32 15.06 -0.84
N PRO A 159 15.68 16.33 -0.51
CA PRO A 159 15.08 17.50 -1.14
C PRO A 159 15.19 17.50 -2.67
N LEU A 160 14.14 18.00 -3.33
CA LEU A 160 14.16 18.17 -4.79
C LEU A 160 15.33 19.07 -5.22
N PRO A 161 16.19 18.65 -6.16
CA PRO A 161 17.39 19.41 -6.54
C PRO A 161 17.07 20.65 -7.40
N SER A 162 15.93 20.65 -8.08
CA SER A 162 15.54 21.65 -9.07
C SER A 162 14.02 21.75 -9.23
N GLY A 163 13.57 22.70 -10.05
CA GLY A 163 12.16 22.90 -10.39
C GLY A 163 11.39 23.79 -9.40
N PRO A 164 10.07 23.95 -9.60
CA PRO A 164 9.24 24.89 -8.83
C PRO A 164 9.16 24.61 -7.33
N LYS A 165 9.45 23.37 -6.92
CA LYS A 165 9.49 22.93 -5.51
C LYS A 165 10.90 22.52 -5.09
N LYS A 166 11.95 23.12 -5.68
CA LYS A 166 13.35 22.90 -5.26
C LYS A 166 13.49 23.06 -3.74
N GLY A 167 14.18 22.14 -3.11
CA GLY A 167 14.36 22.08 -1.66
C GLY A 167 13.24 21.38 -0.89
N SER A 168 12.14 21.00 -1.55
CA SER A 168 11.01 20.33 -0.89
C SER A 168 11.25 18.81 -0.76
N ALA A 169 10.94 18.29 0.43
CA ALA A 169 10.77 16.88 0.74
C ALA A 169 9.88 16.78 2.00
N PRO A 170 9.13 15.68 2.19
CA PRO A 170 8.41 15.43 3.44
C PRO A 170 9.36 15.20 4.60
N SER A 171 8.92 15.48 5.83
CA SER A 171 9.62 15.03 7.02
C SER A 171 9.35 13.55 7.27
N ARG A 172 10.40 12.78 7.60
CA ARG A 172 10.26 11.38 8.02
C ARG A 172 9.44 11.27 9.31
N GLU A 173 9.62 12.20 10.24
CA GLU A 173 8.87 12.24 11.50
C GLU A 173 7.36 12.39 11.24
N GLU A 174 6.98 13.31 10.36
CA GLU A 174 5.57 13.52 9.98
C GLU A 174 4.98 12.29 9.30
N CYS A 175 5.75 11.63 8.43
CA CYS A 175 5.34 10.37 7.79
C CYS A 175 5.05 9.29 8.84
N LEU A 176 5.95 9.11 9.81
CA LEU A 176 5.82 8.09 10.87
C LEU A 176 4.66 8.41 11.82
N LYS A 177 4.41 9.69 12.11
CA LYS A 177 3.25 10.13 12.90
C LYS A 177 1.94 9.78 12.18
N MET A 178 1.80 10.18 10.93
CA MET A 178 0.59 9.90 10.16
C MET A 178 0.41 8.41 9.86
N ARG A 179 1.49 7.63 9.69
CA ARG A 179 1.43 6.16 9.66
C ARG A 179 0.78 5.61 10.94
N SER A 180 1.23 6.09 12.10
CA SER A 180 0.70 5.65 13.39
C SER A 180 -0.78 6.02 13.56
N GLU A 181 -1.20 7.18 13.04
CA GLU A 181 -2.62 7.57 12.98
C GLU A 181 -3.41 6.66 12.03
N PHE A 182 -2.85 6.34 10.87
CA PHE A 182 -3.47 5.43 9.90
C PHE A 182 -3.66 4.01 10.47
N TYR A 183 -2.66 3.47 11.17
CA TYR A 183 -2.79 2.18 11.85
C TYR A 183 -3.97 2.15 12.81
N LYS A 184 -4.13 3.20 13.63
CA LYS A 184 -5.28 3.33 14.55
C LYS A 184 -6.61 3.34 13.79
N THR A 185 -6.71 4.11 12.70
CA THR A 185 -7.90 4.17 11.84
C THR A 185 -8.24 2.81 11.22
N MET A 186 -7.22 2.00 10.91
CA MET A 186 -7.38 0.65 10.36
C MET A 186 -7.62 -0.42 11.42
N GLY A 187 -7.60 -0.08 12.72
CA GLY A 187 -7.73 -1.06 13.79
C GLY A 187 -6.50 -1.98 13.90
N TRP A 188 -5.32 -1.48 13.52
CA TRP A 188 -4.03 -2.13 13.63
C TRP A 188 -3.32 -1.69 14.92
N ASP A 189 -2.48 -2.57 15.47
CA ASP A 189 -1.63 -2.25 16.61
C ASP A 189 -0.46 -1.32 16.22
N GLU A 190 0.35 -0.92 17.20
CA GLU A 190 1.53 -0.07 17.01
C GLU A 190 2.60 -0.70 16.10
N ARG A 191 2.55 -2.03 15.90
CA ARG A 191 3.40 -2.77 14.96
C ARG A 191 2.77 -2.87 13.57
N GLY A 192 1.60 -2.27 13.34
CA GLY A 192 0.87 -2.30 12.08
C GLY A 192 0.22 -3.64 11.79
N ILE A 193 -0.02 -4.46 12.82
CA ILE A 193 -0.69 -5.77 12.70
C ILE A 193 -2.18 -5.60 13.02
N PRO A 194 -3.11 -6.10 12.19
CA PRO A 194 -4.54 -6.07 12.50
C PRO A 194 -4.85 -6.65 13.89
N THR A 195 -5.61 -5.93 14.71
CA THR A 195 -5.95 -6.38 16.06
C THR A 195 -7.00 -7.50 16.03
N SER A 196 -6.98 -8.41 17.01
CA SER A 196 -7.98 -9.48 17.11
C SER A 196 -9.40 -8.94 17.23
N LYS A 197 -9.56 -7.82 17.97
CA LYS A 197 -10.85 -7.12 18.09
C LYS A 197 -11.38 -6.67 16.73
N GLU A 198 -10.55 -6.02 15.92
CA GLU A 198 -10.94 -5.54 14.58
C GLU A 198 -11.34 -6.72 13.69
N LEU A 199 -10.50 -7.76 13.60
CA LEU A 199 -10.74 -8.92 12.74
C LEU A 199 -12.03 -9.66 13.11
N LYS A 200 -12.25 -9.92 14.40
CA LYS A 200 -13.48 -10.60 14.87
C LYS A 200 -14.73 -9.76 14.64
N SER A 201 -14.65 -8.43 14.81
CA SER A 201 -15.79 -7.55 14.52
C SER A 201 -16.21 -7.57 13.04
N LEU A 202 -15.28 -7.97 12.17
CA LEU A 202 -15.45 -8.13 10.73
C LEU A 202 -15.73 -9.59 10.31
N GLY A 203 -15.85 -10.52 11.26
CA GLY A 203 -16.08 -11.95 10.98
C GLY A 203 -14.88 -12.65 10.33
N LEU A 204 -13.66 -12.23 10.67
CA LEU A 204 -12.40 -12.77 10.14
C LEU A 204 -11.64 -13.62 11.18
N ASP A 205 -12.35 -14.46 11.94
CA ASP A 205 -11.78 -15.33 12.97
C ASP A 205 -10.67 -16.25 12.45
N ASP A 206 -10.83 -16.79 11.24
CA ASP A 206 -9.81 -17.64 10.61
C ASP A 206 -8.52 -16.86 10.30
N VAL A 207 -8.66 -15.61 9.85
CA VAL A 207 -7.51 -14.71 9.61
C VAL A 207 -6.85 -14.35 10.94
N ASP A 208 -7.64 -14.08 11.98
CA ASP A 208 -7.15 -13.77 13.32
C ASP A 208 -6.27 -14.90 13.87
N LYS A 209 -6.74 -16.15 13.74
CA LYS A 209 -6.01 -17.36 14.12
C LYS A 209 -4.70 -17.51 13.35
N VAL A 210 -4.68 -17.20 12.05
CA VAL A 210 -3.46 -17.25 11.24
C VAL A 210 -2.44 -16.20 11.70
N LEU A 211 -2.89 -15.00 12.04
CA LEU A 211 -2.01 -13.90 12.48
C LEU A 211 -1.46 -14.08 13.91
N GLU A 212 -1.94 -15.03 14.70
CA GLU A 212 -1.30 -15.41 15.97
C GLU A 212 0.18 -15.78 15.80
N LYS A 213 0.56 -16.29 14.62
CA LYS A 213 1.95 -16.67 14.30
C LYS A 213 2.91 -15.48 14.27
N ILE A 214 2.41 -14.28 13.92
CA ILE A 214 3.24 -13.07 13.77
C ILE A 214 3.11 -12.10 14.95
N ARG A 215 2.15 -12.32 15.86
CA ARG A 215 1.94 -11.45 17.03
C ARG A 215 2.85 -11.76 18.22
N LYS A 216 3.46 -12.94 18.24
CA LYS A 216 4.41 -13.39 19.25
C LYS A 216 5.61 -12.45 19.36
#